data_AF-K8XCE3-F1
#
_entry.id   AF-K8XCE3-F1
#
_cell.length_a   1.000
_cell.length_b   1.000
_cell.length_c   1.000
_cell.angle_alpha   90.00
_cell.angle_beta   90.00
_cell.angle_gamma   90.00
#
_symmetry.space_group_name_H-M   'P 1'
#
loop_
_entity.id
_entity.type
_entity.pdbx_description
1 polymer ?
#
loop_
_entity_poly.entity_id
_entity_poly.type
_entity_poly.pdbx_seq_one_letter_code
_entity_poly.pdbx_strand_id
1 'polypeptide(L)'
;MTHDENITHSGRGLGLSRPTADGGQPFDAPTRTPRLLLRARGEVSEGVDGAWWPRTTNLTTELHDLISALTDRVGTTERVAFDWNSLSISQRGIDRQDGIEVSGPDPDQPPDIMHVFGTDGRRLDILIVGPNTDADNAFEAMQRAVGLAPDR
;
A
#
# COMPACT_ATOMS: atom_id res chain seq x y z
N MET A 1 44.26 12.90 -51.12
CA MET A 1 42.79 12.96 -51.02
C MET A 1 42.41 12.37 -49.69
N THR A 2 42.16 13.27 -48.74
CA THR A 2 41.61 12.97 -47.40
C THR A 2 40.09 13.01 -47.53
N HIS A 3 39.39 12.06 -46.90
CA HIS A 3 38.24 12.32 -46.01
C HIS A 3 37.89 11.00 -45.32
N ASP A 4 38.24 10.94 -44.04
CA ASP A 4 37.75 10.00 -43.03
C ASP A 4 36.43 10.58 -42.50
N GLU A 5 35.36 9.81 -42.57
CA GLU A 5 34.01 10.24 -42.19
C GLU A 5 33.66 9.70 -40.81
N ASN A 6 33.79 10.57 -39.82
CA ASN A 6 33.27 10.41 -38.46
C ASN A 6 31.74 10.34 -38.47
N ILE A 7 31.16 9.23 -37.98
CA ILE A 7 29.80 9.24 -37.42
C ILE A 7 29.85 8.72 -36.00
N THR A 8 29.77 9.68 -35.08
CA THR A 8 29.35 9.49 -33.68
C THR A 8 27.84 9.23 -33.67
N HIS A 9 27.37 8.13 -33.08
CA HIS A 9 26.05 8.12 -32.42
C HIS A 9 25.94 7.06 -31.32
N SER A 10 25.87 7.60 -30.10
CA SER A 10 25.02 7.18 -28.99
C SER A 10 25.24 5.79 -28.38
N GLY A 11 25.93 5.81 -27.25
CA GLY A 11 25.85 4.79 -26.22
C GLY A 11 24.39 4.50 -25.83
N ARG A 12 23.96 3.27 -26.07
CA ARG A 12 22.85 2.66 -25.35
C ARG A 12 23.38 2.20 -24.00
N GLY A 13 23.48 3.15 -23.08
CA GLY A 13 23.51 2.84 -21.66
C GLY A 13 22.24 2.08 -21.34
N LEU A 14 22.40 0.82 -20.97
CA LEU A 14 21.39 0.05 -20.25
C LEU A 14 20.94 0.95 -19.09
N GLY A 15 19.69 1.41 -19.14
CA GLY A 15 19.06 2.13 -18.06
C GLY A 15 18.99 1.18 -16.87
N LEU A 16 20.05 1.20 -16.06
CA LEU A 16 20.06 0.66 -14.72
C LEU A 16 18.86 1.30 -14.02
N SER A 17 17.84 0.48 -13.77
CA SER A 17 16.82 0.79 -12.77
C SER A 17 17.58 1.19 -11.52
N ARG A 18 17.59 2.49 -11.21
CA ARG A 18 18.11 2.98 -9.94
C ARG A 18 17.17 2.41 -8.88
N PRO A 19 17.63 1.57 -7.95
CA PRO A 19 16.94 1.51 -6.67
C PRO A 19 16.94 2.94 -6.12
N THR A 20 15.80 3.42 -5.65
CA THR A 20 15.69 4.71 -4.97
C THR A 20 16.61 4.65 -3.75
N ALA A 21 17.82 5.18 -3.88
CA ALA A 21 18.83 5.25 -2.82
C ALA A 21 18.42 6.20 -1.67
N ASP A 22 17.25 6.83 -1.79
CA ASP A 22 16.65 7.71 -0.80
C ASP A 22 15.53 7.04 0.01
N GLY A 23 15.47 5.70 0.11
CA GLY A 23 14.58 5.01 1.05
C GLY A 23 13.10 5.41 0.99
N GLY A 24 12.67 6.05 -0.10
CA GLY A 24 11.33 6.60 -0.31
C GLY A 24 10.53 5.68 -1.20
N GLN A 25 9.23 5.59 -0.92
CA GLN A 25 8.30 4.79 -1.71
C GLN A 25 8.29 5.20 -3.19
N PRO A 26 8.12 4.25 -4.12
CA PRO A 26 8.11 4.51 -5.56
C PRO A 26 6.83 5.21 -6.04
N PHE A 27 5.87 5.48 -5.15
CA PHE A 27 4.63 6.16 -5.47
C PHE A 27 4.73 7.65 -5.15
N ASP A 28 4.33 8.49 -6.10
CA ASP A 28 4.05 9.90 -5.87
C ASP A 28 2.90 10.08 -4.86
N ALA A 29 2.65 11.33 -4.43
CA ALA A 29 1.54 11.66 -3.57
C ALA A 29 0.21 11.02 -4.06
N PRO A 30 -0.66 10.55 -3.15
CA PRO A 30 -1.85 9.79 -3.52
C PRO A 30 -2.68 10.57 -4.54
N THR A 31 -3.00 9.92 -5.66
CA THR A 31 -3.81 10.50 -6.73
C THR A 31 -5.25 10.66 -6.25
N ARG A 32 -5.67 9.82 -5.29
CA ARG A 32 -6.95 9.94 -4.59
C ARG A 32 -6.75 9.74 -3.10
N THR A 33 -7.37 10.60 -2.28
CA THR A 33 -7.35 10.41 -0.83
C THR A 33 -8.03 9.08 -0.47
N PRO A 34 -7.30 8.12 0.12
CA PRO A 34 -7.88 6.87 0.58
C PRO A 34 -8.85 7.17 1.73
N ARG A 35 -9.97 6.43 1.81
CA ARG A 35 -10.89 6.51 2.95
C ARG A 35 -10.28 5.72 4.10
N LEU A 36 -9.29 6.34 4.74
CA LEU A 36 -8.42 5.72 5.72
C LEU A 36 -8.54 6.46 7.04
N LEU A 37 -8.72 5.72 8.11
CA LEU A 37 -8.67 6.22 9.48
C LEU A 37 -7.53 5.50 10.19
N LEU A 38 -6.63 6.27 10.81
CA LEU A 38 -5.46 5.74 11.52
C LEU A 38 -5.54 6.13 12.97
N ARG A 39 -5.15 5.21 13.85
CA ARG A 39 -5.00 5.48 15.28
C ARG A 39 -4.00 6.62 15.53
N ALA A 40 -4.12 7.36 16.64
CA ALA A 40 -3.13 8.36 17.00
C ALA A 40 -1.78 7.71 17.34
N ARG A 41 -0.68 8.41 17.10
CA ARG A 41 0.67 7.89 17.39
C ARG A 41 0.91 7.90 18.90
N GLY A 42 1.24 6.75 19.50
CA GLY A 42 1.63 6.65 20.91
C GLY A 42 0.55 6.14 21.88
N GLU A 43 -0.61 5.72 21.37
CA GLU A 43 -1.60 4.98 22.18
C GLU A 43 -1.13 3.52 22.37
N VAL A 44 -1.24 3.01 23.60
CA VAL A 44 -0.85 1.62 23.95
C VAL A 44 -1.90 0.64 23.43
N SER A 45 -1.47 -0.37 22.68
CA SER A 45 -2.32 -1.24 21.84
C SER A 45 -3.10 -2.32 22.59
N GLU A 46 -4.40 -2.42 22.29
CA GLU A 46 -5.21 -3.66 22.35
C GLU A 46 -5.97 -3.94 21.04
N GLY A 47 -5.75 -3.15 19.96
CA GLY A 47 -6.51 -3.23 18.71
C GLY A 47 -5.68 -2.97 17.45
N VAL A 48 -6.36 -2.77 16.32
CA VAL A 48 -5.74 -2.53 15.00
C VAL A 48 -5.20 -1.09 14.86
N ASP A 49 -4.25 -0.89 13.96
CA ASP A 49 -3.56 0.39 13.74
C ASP A 49 -4.37 1.36 12.86
N GLY A 50 -5.26 0.82 12.04
CA GLY A 50 -6.06 1.59 11.12
C GLY A 50 -7.26 0.83 10.58
N ALA A 51 -8.10 1.56 9.86
CA ALA A 51 -9.19 1.00 9.08
C ALA A 51 -9.27 1.72 7.73
N TRP A 52 -9.48 0.95 6.68
CA TRP A 52 -9.56 1.41 5.31
C TRP A 52 -10.88 0.95 4.68
N TRP A 53 -11.62 1.89 4.09
CA TRP A 53 -12.84 1.62 3.34
C TRP A 53 -12.59 1.78 1.84
N PRO A 54 -12.14 0.73 1.13
CA PRO A 54 -11.97 0.75 -0.31
C PRO A 54 -13.25 1.15 -1.04
N ARG A 55 -13.10 1.75 -2.22
CA ARG A 55 -14.24 2.10 -3.09
C ARG A 55 -14.59 0.97 -4.04
N THR A 56 -13.65 0.06 -4.27
CA THR A 56 -13.81 -1.06 -5.20
C THR A 56 -13.50 -2.39 -4.53
N THR A 57 -13.99 -3.48 -5.11
CA THR A 57 -13.57 -4.83 -4.71
C THR A 57 -12.17 -5.17 -5.22
N ASN A 58 -11.64 -4.46 -6.23
CA ASN A 58 -10.28 -4.65 -6.71
C ASN A 58 -9.29 -3.80 -5.90
N LEU A 59 -8.90 -4.30 -4.73
CA LEU A 59 -8.09 -3.56 -3.76
C LEU A 59 -6.75 -3.09 -4.32
N THR A 60 -6.15 -3.85 -5.24
CA THR A 60 -4.85 -3.47 -5.83
C THR A 60 -4.89 -2.17 -6.64
N THR A 61 -6.06 -1.76 -7.14
CA THR A 61 -6.22 -0.47 -7.85
C THR A 61 -6.11 0.74 -6.95
N GLU A 62 -6.38 0.58 -5.65
CA GLU A 62 -6.30 1.63 -4.64
C GLU A 62 -5.12 1.41 -3.68
N LEU A 63 -4.36 0.32 -3.86
CA LEU A 63 -3.27 -0.07 -2.96
C LEU A 63 -2.13 0.95 -2.96
N HIS A 64 -1.81 1.56 -4.10
CA HIS A 64 -0.74 2.55 -4.19
C HIS A 64 -1.10 3.83 -3.40
N ASP A 65 -2.35 4.29 -3.48
CA ASP A 65 -2.84 5.43 -2.70
C ASP A 65 -2.82 5.12 -1.19
N LEU A 66 -3.19 3.89 -0.81
CA LEU A 66 -3.11 3.42 0.58
C LEU A 66 -1.67 3.41 1.09
N ILE A 67 -0.74 2.77 0.37
CA ILE A 67 0.67 2.65 0.77
C ILE A 67 1.30 4.05 0.93
N SER A 68 1.02 4.96 -0.01
CA SER A 68 1.49 6.35 0.07
C SER A 68 1.06 7.02 1.37
N ALA A 69 -0.20 6.83 1.79
CA ALA A 69 -0.71 7.37 3.05
C ALA A 69 -0.17 6.66 4.30
N LEU A 70 0.27 5.40 4.18
CA LEU A 70 0.86 4.63 5.28
C LEU A 70 2.37 4.85 5.42
N THR A 71 3.03 5.47 4.44
CA THR A 71 4.49 5.63 4.42
C THR A 71 5.00 6.40 5.64
N ASP A 72 4.31 7.45 6.07
CA ASP A 72 4.64 8.19 7.30
C ASP A 72 4.52 7.34 8.58
N ARG A 73 3.72 6.27 8.53
CA ARG A 73 3.45 5.39 9.66
C ARG A 73 4.36 4.18 9.68
N VAL A 74 4.47 3.42 8.60
CA VAL A 74 5.23 2.16 8.54
C VAL A 74 6.64 2.32 7.97
N GLY A 75 6.91 3.44 7.30
CA GLY A 75 8.10 3.62 6.48
C GLY A 75 7.88 3.07 5.07
N THR A 76 8.97 2.72 4.39
CA THR A 76 8.89 2.09 3.06
C THR A 76 8.31 0.70 3.19
N THR A 77 7.10 0.49 2.66
CA THR A 77 6.44 -0.80 2.55
C THR A 77 7.24 -1.76 1.67
N GLU A 78 7.50 -2.96 2.18
CA GLU A 78 8.14 -4.06 1.46
C GLU A 78 7.16 -5.18 1.11
N ARG A 79 6.14 -5.40 1.94
CA ARG A 79 5.17 -6.50 1.77
C ARG A 79 3.78 -6.12 2.28
N VAL A 80 2.77 -6.61 1.56
CA VAL A 80 1.37 -6.53 1.98
C VAL A 80 0.77 -7.94 1.91
N ALA A 81 0.33 -8.44 3.07
CA ALA A 81 -0.33 -9.75 3.19
C ALA A 81 -1.83 -9.55 3.39
N PHE A 82 -2.65 -10.21 2.56
CA PHE A 82 -4.11 -10.17 2.66
C PHE A 82 -4.75 -11.32 1.88
N ASP A 83 -6.03 -11.62 2.17
CA ASP A 83 -6.84 -12.52 1.35
C ASP A 83 -7.29 -11.80 0.07
N TRP A 84 -6.37 -11.69 -0.90
CA TRP A 84 -6.64 -11.03 -2.16
C TRP A 84 -7.61 -11.85 -3.02
N ASN A 85 -8.68 -11.22 -3.48
CA ASN A 85 -9.55 -11.84 -4.47
C ASN A 85 -8.87 -12.01 -5.83
N SER A 86 -9.44 -12.88 -6.66
CA SER A 86 -8.87 -13.21 -7.98
C SER A 86 -8.68 -11.98 -8.88
N LEU A 87 -9.56 -10.98 -8.83
CA LEU A 87 -9.42 -9.75 -9.64
C LEU A 87 -8.16 -8.97 -9.22
N SER A 88 -7.93 -8.86 -7.92
CA SER A 88 -6.77 -8.17 -7.35
C SER A 88 -5.46 -8.89 -7.73
N ILE A 89 -5.43 -10.22 -7.63
CA ILE A 89 -4.26 -11.01 -8.02
C ILE A 89 -3.97 -10.86 -9.52
N SER A 90 -5.01 -10.94 -10.37
CA SER A 90 -4.85 -10.76 -11.82
C SER A 90 -4.34 -9.36 -12.18
N GLN A 91 -4.85 -8.32 -11.53
CA GLN A 91 -4.41 -6.94 -11.76
C GLN A 91 -2.96 -6.73 -11.31
N ARG A 92 -2.57 -7.28 -10.15
CA ARG A 92 -1.18 -7.18 -9.65
C ARG A 92 -0.18 -7.85 -10.60
N GLY A 93 -0.57 -8.95 -11.26
CA GLY A 93 0.29 -9.66 -12.22
C GLY A 93 0.61 -8.88 -13.50
N ILE A 94 -0.17 -7.84 -13.83
CA ILE A 94 0.06 -6.97 -15.00
C ILE A 94 0.52 -5.56 -14.62
N ASP A 95 0.58 -5.26 -13.32
CA ASP A 95 1.04 -3.96 -12.83
C ASP A 95 2.57 -3.81 -12.98
N ARG A 96 3.07 -2.57 -12.88
CA ARG A 96 4.51 -2.33 -12.92
C ARG A 96 5.13 -2.93 -11.65
N GLN A 97 6.37 -3.39 -11.76
CA GLN A 97 7.13 -3.84 -10.60
C GLN A 97 7.46 -2.63 -9.71
N ASP A 98 6.76 -2.48 -8.59
CA ASP A 98 7.01 -1.43 -7.58
C ASP A 98 7.92 -1.92 -6.44
N GLY A 99 8.40 -3.17 -6.49
CA GLY A 99 9.23 -3.76 -5.44
C GLY A 99 8.49 -4.15 -4.16
N ILE A 100 7.16 -3.97 -4.10
CA ILE A 100 6.33 -4.41 -2.99
C ILE A 100 5.82 -5.84 -3.24
N GLU A 101 6.12 -6.74 -2.31
CA GLU A 101 5.57 -8.10 -2.31
C GLU A 101 4.08 -8.05 -1.92
N VAL A 102 3.23 -8.66 -2.75
CA VAL A 102 1.82 -8.87 -2.42
C VAL A 102 1.63 -10.37 -2.22
N SER A 103 1.35 -10.78 -0.98
CA SER A 103 1.22 -12.17 -0.59
C SER A 103 -0.19 -12.50 -0.12
N GLY A 104 -0.52 -13.80 -0.09
CA GLY A 104 -1.70 -14.29 0.62
C GLY A 104 -1.65 -14.01 2.13
N PRO A 105 -2.71 -14.37 2.87
CA PRO A 105 -2.79 -14.09 4.30
C PRO A 105 -1.77 -14.91 5.10
N ASP A 106 -1.26 -14.32 6.19
CA ASP A 106 -0.42 -15.03 7.16
C ASP A 106 -1.27 -16.06 7.96
N PRO A 107 -0.65 -17.09 8.57
CA PRO A 107 -1.38 -18.18 9.22
C PRO A 107 -2.40 -17.76 10.29
N ASP A 108 -2.10 -16.70 11.05
CA ASP A 108 -2.92 -16.19 12.14
C ASP A 108 -3.61 -14.86 11.77
N GLN A 109 -3.63 -14.50 10.49
CA GLN A 109 -4.21 -13.25 10.01
C GLN A 109 -5.74 -13.35 9.99
N PRO A 110 -6.46 -12.46 10.71
CA PRO A 110 -7.91 -12.38 10.57
C PRO A 110 -8.32 -11.97 9.15
N PRO A 111 -9.45 -12.47 8.63
CA PRO A 111 -9.81 -12.34 7.21
C PRO A 111 -10.01 -10.90 6.74
N ASP A 112 -10.48 -10.02 7.62
CA ASP A 112 -10.73 -8.62 7.31
C ASP A 112 -9.56 -7.69 7.67
N ILE A 113 -8.44 -8.24 8.17
CA ILE A 113 -7.27 -7.46 8.54
C ILE A 113 -6.22 -7.63 7.46
N MET A 114 -5.70 -6.53 6.92
CA MET A 114 -4.54 -6.48 6.05
C MET A 114 -3.29 -6.14 6.86
N HIS A 115 -2.24 -6.95 6.70
CA HIS A 115 -0.93 -6.64 7.30
C HIS A 115 -0.06 -5.91 6.28
N VAL A 116 0.48 -4.76 6.69
CA VAL A 116 1.41 -3.94 5.90
C VAL A 116 2.75 -3.93 6.61
N PHE A 117 3.79 -4.43 5.96
CA PHE A 117 5.14 -4.54 6.50
C PHE A 117 6.05 -3.50 5.85
N GLY A 118 6.78 -2.75 6.67
CA GLY A 118 7.83 -1.84 6.23
C GLY A 118 9.21 -2.46 6.39
N THR A 119 10.16 -2.00 5.56
CA THR A 119 11.56 -2.46 5.52
C THR A 119 12.30 -2.39 6.85
N ASP A 120 11.82 -1.56 7.78
CA ASP A 120 12.38 -1.41 9.12
C ASP A 120 11.83 -2.45 10.13
N GLY A 121 11.10 -3.48 9.66
CA GLY A 121 10.46 -4.50 10.47
C GLY A 121 9.18 -4.04 11.19
N ARG A 122 8.69 -2.85 10.85
CA ARG A 122 7.43 -2.31 11.40
C ARG A 122 6.25 -2.94 10.67
N ARG A 123 5.18 -3.21 11.40
CA ARG A 123 3.92 -3.72 10.84
C ARG A 123 2.78 -2.79 11.19
N LEU A 124 1.83 -2.63 10.27
CA LEU A 124 0.52 -2.05 10.55
C LEU A 124 -0.57 -3.07 10.23
N ASP A 125 -1.52 -3.18 11.15
CA ASP A 125 -2.70 -4.01 11.01
C ASP A 125 -3.88 -3.09 10.62
N ILE A 126 -4.38 -3.26 9.39
CA ILE A 126 -5.41 -2.39 8.79
C ILE A 126 -6.70 -3.16 8.59
N LEU A 127 -7.79 -2.77 9.27
CA LEU A 127 -9.12 -3.33 8.99
C LEU A 127 -9.60 -2.91 7.60
N ILE A 128 -10.07 -3.87 6.81
CA ILE A 128 -10.69 -3.65 5.51
C ILE A 128 -12.21 -3.64 5.69
N VAL A 129 -12.83 -2.49 5.46
CA VAL A 129 -14.29 -2.38 5.43
C VAL A 129 -14.79 -2.67 4.03
N GLY A 130 -15.75 -3.58 3.87
CA GLY A 130 -16.30 -3.94 2.57
C GLY A 130 -16.70 -2.71 1.72
N PRO A 131 -16.38 -2.68 0.41
CA PRO A 131 -16.66 -1.51 -0.43
C PRO A 131 -18.16 -1.23 -0.60
N ASN A 132 -19.01 -2.24 -0.38
CA ASN A 132 -20.46 -2.14 -0.44
C ASN A 132 -21.13 -1.88 0.92
N THR A 133 -20.35 -1.72 2.00
CA THR A 133 -20.89 -1.35 3.30
C THR A 133 -21.52 0.04 3.24
N ASP A 134 -22.68 0.20 3.86
CA ASP A 134 -23.33 1.51 4.00
C ASP A 134 -22.41 2.52 4.72
N ALA A 135 -22.50 3.79 4.38
CA ALA A 135 -21.56 4.81 4.84
C ALA A 135 -21.54 4.98 6.37
N ASP A 136 -22.69 4.91 7.03
CA ASP A 136 -22.78 5.07 8.48
C ASP A 136 -22.14 3.85 9.17
N ASN A 137 -22.48 2.65 8.71
CA ASN A 137 -21.90 1.40 9.21
C ASN A 137 -20.39 1.31 8.95
N ALA A 138 -19.94 1.78 7.80
CA ALA A 138 -18.52 1.81 7.45
C ALA A 138 -17.76 2.74 8.38
N PHE A 139 -18.29 3.95 8.60
CA PHE A 139 -17.68 4.92 9.50
C PHE A 139 -17.67 4.45 10.96
N GLU A 140 -18.76 3.84 11.44
CA GLU A 140 -18.78 3.20 12.76
C GLU A 140 -17.74 2.08 12.90
N ALA A 141 -17.63 1.20 11.90
CA ALA A 141 -16.63 0.12 11.91
C ALA A 141 -15.20 0.67 11.95
N MET A 142 -14.92 1.71 11.15
CA MET A 142 -13.61 2.36 11.13
C MET A 142 -13.26 2.99 12.49
N GLN A 143 -14.19 3.71 13.12
CA GLN A 143 -13.98 4.34 14.43
C GLN A 143 -13.73 3.29 15.53
N ARG A 144 -14.56 2.23 15.58
CA ARG A 144 -14.39 1.13 16.52
C ARG A 144 -13.04 0.45 16.37
N ALA A 145 -12.58 0.23 15.14
CA ALA A 145 -11.29 -0.37 14.85
C ALA A 145 -10.11 0.42 15.43
N VAL A 146 -10.09 1.74 15.25
CA VAL A 146 -9.02 2.59 15.79
C VAL A 146 -9.21 2.96 17.26
N GLY A 147 -10.17 2.36 17.95
CA GLY A 147 -10.45 2.64 19.37
C GLY A 147 -11.06 4.02 19.63
N LEU A 148 -11.53 4.70 18.59
CA LEU A 148 -12.42 5.85 18.74
C LEU A 148 -13.80 5.28 19.08
N ALA A 149 -14.02 4.94 20.34
CA ALA A 149 -15.34 4.55 20.78
C ALA A 149 -16.29 5.74 20.55
N PRO A 150 -17.49 5.54 19.97
CA PRO A 150 -18.53 6.56 20.08
C PRO A 150 -18.83 6.69 21.58
N ASP A 151 -18.68 7.90 22.13
CA ASP A 151 -19.05 8.21 23.50
C ASP A 151 -20.46 7.65 23.78
N ARG A 152 -20.55 6.61 24.62
CA ARG A 152 -21.81 5.98 25.03
C ARG A 152 -22.26 6.52 26.38
#